data_AF-A0A1F8TEG7-F1
#
_entry.id   AF-A0A1F8TEG7-F1
#
_cell.length_a   1.000
_cell.length_b   1.000
_cell.length_c   1.000
_cell.angle_alpha   90.00
_cell.angle_beta   90.00
_cell.angle_gamma   90.00
#
_symmetry.space_group_name_H-M   'P 1'
#
loop_
_entity.id
_entity.type
_entity.pdbx_description
1 polymer ?
#
loop_
_entity_poly.entity_id
_entity_poly.type
_entity_poly.pdbx_seq_one_letter_code
_entity_poly.pdbx_strand_id
1 'polypeptide(L)'
;MIDNQLLIGIVLIAAGVAVGLLAYALVLNRRDAAEHQGAQAGAEAEAAEAGEAEQLEPSDEIDLEEEMVEEEASEPLGEPEAPLQAPVTETTALSEEKGSAPGKRYEVATLLRNEESGKLVLMVDDREYASPWELKGTEDWVSVERAARDLVSWLGEAQPSELGQSSRPKKATPPAKSLVDEVNEILERRLAEAGLTQRGVRLSGDREGSVRVYIGIQSYTLDEIPDADIREVIRQAVAEWEGR
;
A
#
# COMPACT_ATOMS: atom_id res chain seq x y z
N MET A 1 22.09 -14.62 -51.56
CA MET A 1 21.31 -15.19 -50.45
C MET A 1 21.43 -14.21 -49.30
N ILE A 2 20.35 -13.55 -48.90
CA ILE A 2 20.35 -12.64 -47.74
C ILE A 2 20.36 -13.53 -46.49
N ASP A 3 21.27 -13.29 -45.55
CA ASP A 3 21.37 -14.07 -44.32
C ASP A 3 20.07 -14.01 -43.52
N ASN A 4 19.48 -15.17 -43.23
CA ASN A 4 18.26 -15.26 -42.42
C ASN A 4 18.41 -14.57 -41.04
N GLN A 5 19.63 -14.49 -40.49
CA GLN A 5 19.89 -13.75 -39.25
C GLN A 5 19.69 -12.24 -39.40
N LEU A 6 20.09 -11.65 -40.52
CA LEU A 6 19.87 -10.23 -40.79
C LEU A 6 18.37 -9.95 -40.93
N LEU A 7 17.65 -10.86 -41.59
CA LEU A 7 16.21 -10.74 -41.81
C LEU A 7 15.42 -10.83 -40.49
N ILE A 8 15.81 -11.73 -39.58
CA ILE A 8 15.23 -11.81 -38.23
C ILE A 8 15.49 -10.53 -37.43
N GLY A 9 16.71 -9.98 -37.50
CA GLY A 9 17.05 -8.73 -36.82
C GLY A 9 16.19 -7.55 -37.27
N ILE A 10 15.97 -7.40 -38.57
CA ILE A 10 15.12 -6.33 -39.14
C ILE A 10 13.66 -6.50 -38.70
N VAL A 11 13.15 -7.74 -38.70
CA VAL A 11 11.77 -8.03 -38.26
C VAL A 11 11.58 -7.69 -36.78
N LEU A 12 12.56 -7.97 -35.91
CA LEU A 12 12.48 -7.64 -34.49
C LEU A 12 12.50 -6.12 -34.25
N ILE A 13 13.32 -5.37 -34.98
CA ILE A 13 13.34 -3.90 -34.89
C ILE A 13 12.00 -3.33 -35.35
N ALA A 14 11.47 -3.80 -36.48
CA ALA A 14 10.18 -3.35 -36.99
C ALA A 14 9.03 -3.67 -36.02
N ALA A 15 9.03 -4.86 -35.41
CA ALA A 15 8.06 -5.25 -34.39
C ALA A 15 8.15 -4.36 -33.14
N GLY A 16 9.36 -4.07 -32.66
CA GLY A 16 9.56 -3.18 -31.52
C GLY A 16 9.04 -1.76 -31.76
N VAL A 17 9.31 -1.20 -32.95
CA VAL A 17 8.78 0.12 -33.33
C VAL A 17 7.26 0.11 -33.42
N ALA A 18 6.66 -0.94 -34.00
CA ALA A 18 5.21 -1.06 -34.09
C ALA A 18 4.53 -1.12 -32.70
N VAL A 19 5.10 -1.89 -31.77
CA VAL A 19 4.60 -1.96 -30.37
C VAL A 19 4.75 -0.61 -29.66
N GLY A 20 5.89 0.07 -29.85
CA GLY A 20 6.10 1.41 -29.30
C GLY A 20 5.07 2.44 -29.80
N LEU A 21 4.77 2.43 -31.09
CA LEU A 21 3.75 3.30 -31.69
C LEU A 21 2.33 2.97 -31.19
N LEU A 22 2.01 1.68 -31.00
CA LEU A 22 0.73 1.24 -30.45
C LEU A 22 0.55 1.72 -28.99
N ALA A 23 1.58 1.56 -28.16
CA ALA A 23 1.58 2.04 -26.78
C ALA A 23 1.44 3.56 -26.71
N TYR A 24 2.14 4.29 -27.59
CA TYR A 24 2.03 5.75 -27.69
C TYR A 24 0.62 6.19 -28.10
N ALA A 25 0.00 5.51 -29.07
CA ALA A 25 -1.38 5.80 -29.49
C ALA A 25 -2.40 5.54 -28.36
N LEU A 26 -2.23 4.49 -27.55
CA LEU A 26 -3.08 4.23 -26.39
C LEU A 26 -2.96 5.31 -25.31
N VAL A 27 -1.75 5.83 -25.07
CA VAL A 27 -1.53 6.92 -24.11
C VAL A 27 -2.17 8.22 -24.59
N LEU A 28 -2.12 8.51 -25.89
CA LEU A 28 -2.78 9.69 -26.46
C LEU A 28 -4.30 9.58 -26.40
N ASN A 29 -4.88 8.44 -26.78
CA ASN A 29 -6.33 8.24 -26.73
C ASN A 29 -6.91 8.35 -25.31
N ARG A 30 -6.11 8.03 -24.28
CA ARG A 30 -6.51 8.18 -22.87
C ARG A 30 -6.55 9.64 -22.41
N ARG A 31 -5.81 10.54 -23.06
CA ARG A 31 -5.86 11.99 -22.76
C ARG A 31 -7.14 12.61 -23.30
N ASP A 32 -7.55 12.27 -24.52
CA ASP A 32 -8.78 12.80 -25.13
C ASP A 32 -10.04 12.38 -24.33
N ALA A 33 -10.05 11.17 -23.78
CA ALA A 33 -11.13 10.70 -22.91
C ALA A 33 -11.25 11.49 -21.59
N ALA A 34 -10.14 12.02 -21.07
CA ALA A 34 -10.13 12.79 -19.83
C ALA A 34 -10.68 14.23 -20.02
N GLU A 35 -10.48 14.83 -21.19
CA GLU A 35 -11.00 16.17 -21.49
C GLU A 35 -12.53 16.19 -21.61
N HIS A 36 -13.15 15.12 -22.11
CA HIS A 36 -14.61 15.05 -22.22
C HIS A 36 -15.33 14.78 -20.89
N GLN A 37 -14.70 14.13 -19.90
CA GLN A 37 -15.29 13.96 -18.57
C GLN A 37 -15.22 15.24 -17.71
N GLY A 38 -14.18 16.06 -17.89
CA GLY A 38 -14.06 17.33 -17.15
C GLY A 38 -15.10 18.38 -17.55
N ALA A 39 -15.51 18.40 -18.82
CA ALA A 39 -16.49 19.37 -19.32
C ALA A 39 -17.94 19.08 -18.87
N GLN A 40 -18.28 17.83 -18.54
CA GLN A 40 -19.63 17.46 -18.11
C GLN A 40 -19.84 17.65 -16.60
N ALA A 41 -18.78 17.52 -15.78
CA ALA A 41 -18.84 17.75 -14.33
C ALA A 41 -18.88 19.25 -13.94
N GLY A 42 -18.44 20.16 -14.82
CA GLY A 42 -18.48 21.61 -14.57
C GLY A 42 -19.84 22.26 -14.84
N ALA A 43 -20.71 21.63 -15.64
CA ALA A 43 -22.00 22.22 -16.00
C ALA A 43 -23.12 21.94 -14.98
N GLU A 44 -22.97 20.94 -14.10
CA GLU A 44 -23.93 20.68 -13.01
C GLU A 44 -23.63 21.46 -11.73
N ALA A 45 -22.43 22.01 -11.57
CA ALA A 45 -22.04 22.77 -10.37
C ALA A 45 -22.47 24.25 -10.41
N GLU A 46 -22.70 24.83 -11.60
CA GLU A 46 -23.04 26.26 -11.74
C GLU A 46 -24.55 26.54 -11.84
N ALA A 47 -25.40 25.49 -11.84
CA ALA A 47 -26.86 25.63 -11.81
C ALA A 47 -27.48 25.54 -10.40
N ALA A 48 -26.67 25.29 -9.35
CA ALA A 48 -27.17 25.05 -7.99
C ALA A 48 -27.07 26.27 -7.04
N GLU A 49 -26.55 27.43 -7.47
CA GLU A 49 -26.32 28.58 -6.58
C GLU A 49 -27.18 29.82 -6.92
N ALA A 50 -28.30 29.67 -7.63
CA ALA A 50 -29.20 30.79 -7.90
C ALA A 50 -30.67 30.36 -7.99
N GLY A 51 -31.25 30.04 -6.83
CA GLY A 51 -32.70 30.07 -6.63
C GLY A 51 -33.25 28.80 -6.01
N GLU A 52 -33.61 28.87 -4.72
CA GLU A 52 -34.98 28.58 -4.30
C GLU A 52 -35.16 29.00 -2.84
N ALA A 53 -35.70 30.20 -2.65
CA ALA A 53 -36.47 30.52 -1.46
C ALA A 53 -37.94 30.22 -1.79
N GLU A 54 -38.67 29.69 -0.80
CA GLU A 54 -40.12 29.40 -0.80
C GLU A 54 -40.60 28.21 -1.66
N GLN A 55 -40.74 27.03 -1.03
CA GLN A 55 -42.08 26.49 -0.79
C GLN A 55 -42.06 25.32 0.21
N LEU A 56 -42.89 25.48 1.25
CA LEU A 56 -43.46 24.37 2.03
C LEU A 56 -44.19 23.42 1.08
N GLU A 57 -44.10 22.11 1.31
CA GLU A 57 -45.25 21.25 1.68
C GLU A 57 -44.76 19.92 2.30
N PRO A 58 -45.57 19.27 3.17
CA PRO A 58 -45.21 18.06 3.92
C PRO A 58 -45.99 16.82 3.44
N SER A 59 -45.34 15.82 2.85
CA SER A 59 -45.81 14.43 2.64
C SER A 59 -44.60 13.66 2.08
N ASP A 60 -44.17 12.47 2.50
CA ASP A 60 -44.94 11.26 2.71
C ASP A 60 -44.27 10.35 3.74
N GLU A 61 -45.15 9.77 4.53
CA GLU A 61 -44.99 8.67 5.46
C GLU A 61 -44.52 7.43 4.69
N ILE A 62 -43.24 7.07 4.76
CA ILE A 62 -42.79 5.75 4.31
C ILE A 62 -42.91 4.81 5.50
N ASP A 63 -44.08 4.18 5.52
CA ASP A 63 -44.45 2.98 6.27
C ASP A 63 -43.51 1.85 5.85
N LEU A 64 -42.51 1.56 6.69
CA LEU A 64 -41.67 0.37 6.57
C LEU A 64 -42.21 -0.65 7.56
N GLU A 65 -43.09 -1.50 7.02
CA GLU A 65 -43.66 -2.67 7.66
C GLU A 65 -42.57 -3.51 8.35
N GLU A 66 -42.76 -3.72 9.65
CA GLU A 66 -42.14 -4.76 10.46
C GLU A 66 -42.44 -6.13 9.84
N GLU A 67 -41.48 -6.72 9.14
CA GLU A 67 -41.52 -8.15 8.85
C GLU A 67 -40.99 -8.92 10.07
N MET A 68 -41.91 -9.16 11.01
CA MET A 68 -41.79 -10.16 12.07
C MET A 68 -41.64 -11.55 11.45
N VAL A 69 -40.48 -12.18 11.62
CA VAL A 69 -40.34 -13.63 11.45
C VAL A 69 -40.25 -14.26 12.85
N GLU A 70 -41.41 -14.62 13.38
CA GLU A 70 -41.55 -15.72 14.34
C GLU A 70 -41.47 -17.03 13.56
N GLU A 71 -40.49 -17.90 13.83
CA GLU A 71 -40.75 -19.34 13.73
C GLU A 71 -39.84 -20.17 14.65
N GLU A 72 -40.50 -20.61 15.73
CA GLU A 72 -40.45 -21.91 16.40
C GLU A 72 -39.16 -22.45 17.06
N ALA A 73 -39.33 -22.62 18.36
CA ALA A 73 -38.60 -23.50 19.25
C ALA A 73 -38.60 -24.97 18.79
N SER A 74 -37.46 -25.63 18.95
CA SER A 74 -37.42 -27.02 19.41
C SER A 74 -36.10 -27.29 20.15
N GLU A 75 -36.16 -27.40 21.48
CA GLU A 75 -35.22 -28.24 22.23
C GLU A 75 -35.50 -29.72 21.89
N PRO A 76 -34.53 -30.64 22.07
CA PRO A 76 -34.52 -31.33 23.36
C PRO A 76 -33.13 -31.60 23.94
N LEU A 77 -33.13 -31.61 25.28
CA LEU A 77 -32.13 -32.13 26.20
C LEU A 77 -31.50 -33.46 25.76
N GLY A 78 -30.19 -33.56 25.95
CA GLY A 78 -29.44 -34.80 26.00
C GLY A 78 -28.24 -34.68 26.94
N GLU A 79 -28.50 -34.72 28.24
CA GLU A 79 -27.51 -35.12 29.25
C GLU A 79 -27.18 -36.61 29.07
N PRO A 80 -25.90 -36.97 29.04
CA PRO A 80 -25.50 -38.17 29.76
C PRO A 80 -24.48 -37.87 30.86
N GLU A 81 -24.80 -38.41 32.02
CA GLU A 81 -24.06 -38.43 33.28
C GLU A 81 -22.61 -38.92 33.15
N ALA A 82 -21.78 -38.44 34.08
CA ALA A 82 -20.37 -38.73 34.30
C ALA A 82 -20.05 -40.23 34.56
N PRO A 83 -18.75 -40.60 34.64
CA PRO A 83 -18.19 -40.62 35.99
C PRO A 83 -16.77 -40.08 36.13
N LEU A 84 -16.59 -39.44 37.28
CA LEU A 84 -15.34 -39.13 37.98
C LEU A 84 -14.36 -40.31 37.96
N GLN A 85 -13.12 -40.06 37.51
CA GLN A 85 -11.94 -40.75 38.02
C GLN A 85 -10.92 -39.72 38.52
N ALA A 86 -10.45 -39.98 39.72
CA ALA A 86 -9.69 -39.12 40.61
C ALA A 86 -8.20 -39.02 40.20
N PRO A 87 -7.39 -38.16 40.87
CA PRO A 87 -6.14 -37.64 40.37
C PRO A 87 -4.98 -38.61 40.57
N VAL A 88 -4.14 -38.78 39.55
CA VAL A 88 -2.85 -39.46 39.69
C VAL A 88 -1.76 -38.40 39.80
N THR A 89 -1.06 -38.50 40.91
CA THR A 89 0.14 -37.78 41.30
C THR A 89 1.31 -37.98 40.35
N GLU A 90 2.21 -37.01 40.45
CA GLU A 90 3.67 -37.13 40.36
C GLU A 90 4.39 -36.80 39.03
N THR A 91 5.44 -36.02 39.27
CA THR A 91 6.68 -35.91 38.51
C THR A 91 6.80 -34.70 37.60
N THR A 92 7.11 -33.59 38.26
CA THR A 92 8.19 -32.67 37.88
C THR A 92 9.39 -33.45 37.34
N ALA A 93 9.45 -33.63 36.02
CA ALA A 93 10.69 -33.86 35.31
C ALA A 93 10.99 -32.58 34.53
N LEU A 94 12.16 -32.01 34.78
CA LEU A 94 12.74 -30.95 33.97
C LEU A 94 12.65 -31.37 32.50
N SER A 95 11.81 -30.68 31.73
CA SER A 95 11.77 -30.82 30.29
C SER A 95 13.02 -30.18 29.71
N GLU A 96 13.98 -31.04 29.37
CA GLU A 96 14.92 -30.79 28.28
C GLU A 96 14.15 -30.19 27.09
N GLU A 97 14.66 -29.09 26.54
CA GLU A 97 14.15 -28.43 25.33
C GLU A 97 14.18 -29.40 24.14
N LYS A 98 13.17 -30.25 24.07
CA LYS A 98 12.88 -31.14 22.96
C LYS A 98 12.36 -30.27 21.84
N GLY A 99 13.23 -29.97 20.88
CA GLY A 99 12.91 -29.22 19.67
C GLY A 99 11.54 -29.63 19.13
N SER A 100 10.62 -28.67 19.12
CA SER A 100 9.24 -28.85 18.67
C SER A 100 9.25 -29.51 17.30
N ALA A 101 8.72 -30.74 17.22
CA ALA A 101 8.55 -31.42 15.94
C ALA A 101 7.79 -30.47 15.00
N PRO A 102 8.14 -30.41 13.69
CA PRO A 102 7.50 -29.47 12.78
C PRO A 102 5.99 -29.72 12.80
N GLY A 103 5.26 -28.78 13.39
CA GLY A 103 3.81 -28.82 13.47
C GLY A 103 3.22 -28.92 12.06
N LYS A 104 2.04 -29.54 11.95
CA LYS A 104 1.29 -29.62 10.68
C LYS A 104 1.10 -28.20 10.13
N ARG A 105 1.70 -27.92 8.97
CA ARG A 105 1.55 -26.64 8.26
C ARG A 105 0.36 -26.75 7.33
N TYR A 106 -0.46 -25.70 7.27
CA TYR A 106 -1.56 -25.57 6.31
C TYR A 106 -1.39 -24.23 5.59
N GLU A 107 -1.73 -24.21 4.30
CA GLU A 107 -1.79 -22.97 3.53
C GLU A 107 -3.04 -22.21 3.98
N VAL A 108 -2.88 -20.92 4.31
CA VAL A 108 -3.99 -20.07 4.76
C VAL A 108 -4.47 -19.15 3.64
N ALA A 109 -3.52 -18.60 2.87
CA ALA A 109 -3.79 -17.75 1.72
C ALA A 109 -2.52 -17.60 0.88
N THR A 110 -2.69 -17.41 -0.43
CA THR A 110 -1.63 -17.01 -1.35
C THR A 110 -1.82 -15.52 -1.72
N LEU A 111 -0.78 -14.71 -1.48
CA LEU A 111 -0.77 -13.29 -1.82
C LEU A 111 -0.19 -13.09 -3.22
N LEU A 112 -1.00 -12.54 -4.12
CA LEU A 112 -0.65 -12.25 -5.51
C LEU A 112 -0.59 -10.74 -5.74
N ARG A 113 0.17 -10.32 -6.76
CA ARG A 113 0.16 -8.94 -7.24
C ARG A 113 -0.27 -8.92 -8.69
N ASN A 114 -1.36 -8.21 -8.97
CA ASN A 114 -1.87 -8.04 -10.33
C ASN A 114 -0.92 -7.09 -11.10
N GLU A 115 -0.41 -7.52 -12.26
CA GLU A 115 0.61 -6.78 -13.01
C GLU A 115 0.08 -5.50 -13.66
N GLU A 116 -1.18 -5.50 -14.12
CA GLU A 116 -1.79 -4.37 -14.81
C GLU A 116 -2.18 -3.24 -13.86
N SER A 117 -2.76 -3.61 -12.71
CA SER A 117 -3.25 -2.65 -11.72
C SER A 117 -2.25 -2.36 -10.60
N GLY A 118 -1.23 -3.22 -10.43
CA GLY A 118 -0.26 -3.15 -9.33
C GLY A 118 -0.83 -3.48 -7.95
N LYS A 119 -2.14 -3.79 -7.86
CA LYS A 119 -2.85 -4.09 -6.61
C LYS A 119 -2.54 -5.50 -6.12
N LEU A 120 -2.65 -5.68 -4.81
CA LEU A 120 -2.56 -6.99 -4.18
C LEU A 120 -3.91 -7.70 -4.30
N VAL A 121 -3.85 -9.00 -4.54
CA VAL A 121 -4.99 -9.90 -4.63
C VAL A 121 -4.71 -11.07 -3.70
N LEU A 122 -5.73 -11.53 -2.98
CA LEU A 122 -5.61 -12.66 -2.08
C LEU A 122 -6.34 -13.87 -2.66
N MET A 123 -5.68 -15.02 -2.71
CA MET A 123 -6.28 -16.28 -3.11
C MET A 123 -6.40 -17.19 -1.88
N VAL A 124 -7.61 -17.61 -1.54
CA VAL A 124 -7.87 -18.57 -0.45
C VAL A 124 -8.55 -19.77 -1.09
N ASP A 125 -7.90 -20.93 -1.02
CA ASP A 125 -8.23 -22.11 -1.82
C ASP A 125 -8.34 -21.76 -3.32
N ASP A 126 -9.54 -21.84 -3.91
CA ASP A 126 -9.82 -21.52 -5.32
C ASP A 126 -10.58 -20.18 -5.50
N ARG A 127 -10.63 -19.35 -4.46
CA ARG A 127 -11.36 -18.06 -4.48
C ARG A 127 -10.40 -16.89 -4.50
N GLU A 128 -10.64 -15.97 -5.42
CA GLU A 128 -9.86 -14.74 -5.58
C GLU A 128 -10.61 -13.57 -4.94
N TYR A 129 -9.91 -12.81 -4.11
CA TYR A 129 -10.40 -11.61 -3.44
C TYR A 129 -9.54 -10.41 -3.86
N ALA A 130 -10.13 -9.47 -4.58
CA ALA A 130 -9.44 -8.27 -5.03
C ALA A 130 -9.35 -7.21 -3.92
N SER A 131 -10.09 -7.42 -2.83
CA SER A 131 -10.24 -6.45 -1.77
C SER A 131 -10.58 -7.05 -0.41
N PRO A 132 -10.26 -6.36 0.70
CA PRO A 132 -10.63 -6.82 2.04
C PRO A 132 -12.13 -6.84 2.31
N TRP A 133 -12.93 -6.04 1.58
CA TRP A 133 -14.38 -5.98 1.80
C TRP A 133 -15.12 -7.16 1.18
N GLU A 134 -14.62 -7.74 0.08
CA GLU A 134 -15.12 -9.00 -0.46
C GLU A 134 -14.89 -10.17 0.50
N LEU A 135 -13.82 -10.07 1.29
CA LEU A 135 -13.44 -11.10 2.26
C LEU A 135 -14.27 -10.98 3.55
N LYS A 136 -14.65 -9.76 3.95
CA LYS A 136 -15.54 -9.49 5.10
C LYS A 136 -16.96 -9.99 4.82
N GLY A 137 -17.31 -11.14 5.40
CA GLY A 137 -18.60 -11.82 5.19
C GLY A 137 -18.44 -13.26 4.73
N THR A 138 -17.21 -13.66 4.37
CA THR A 138 -16.85 -15.05 4.10
C THR A 138 -16.31 -15.73 5.36
N GLU A 139 -16.37 -17.06 5.40
CA GLU A 139 -15.77 -17.87 6.48
C GLU A 139 -14.23 -17.72 6.52
N ASP A 140 -13.61 -17.32 5.39
CA ASP A 140 -12.17 -17.18 5.21
C ASP A 140 -11.58 -16.00 5.99
N TRP A 141 -12.40 -14.99 6.32
CA TRP A 141 -11.97 -13.76 6.99
C TRP A 141 -11.19 -14.01 8.27
N VAL A 142 -11.69 -14.91 9.12
CA VAL A 142 -11.08 -15.18 10.43
C VAL A 142 -9.68 -15.80 10.29
N SER A 143 -9.51 -16.70 9.33
CA SER A 143 -8.24 -17.37 9.06
C SER A 143 -7.21 -16.40 8.47
N VAL A 144 -7.62 -15.62 7.48
CA VAL A 144 -6.78 -14.60 6.84
C VAL A 144 -6.38 -13.51 7.82
N GLU A 145 -7.31 -13.01 8.64
CA GLU A 145 -7.04 -11.97 9.64
C GLU A 145 -6.01 -12.45 10.67
N ARG A 146 -6.13 -13.70 11.15
CA ARG A 146 -5.16 -14.29 12.07
C ARG A 146 -3.79 -14.40 11.43
N ALA A 147 -3.71 -14.97 10.23
CA ALA A 147 -2.45 -15.10 9.50
C ALA A 147 -1.81 -13.73 9.19
N ALA A 148 -2.61 -12.70 8.90
CA ALA A 148 -2.11 -11.34 8.68
C ALA A 148 -1.51 -10.73 9.94
N ARG A 149 -2.13 -10.93 11.12
CA ARG A 149 -1.55 -10.49 12.40
C ARG A 149 -0.25 -11.24 12.71
N ASP A 150 -0.25 -12.55 12.48
CA ASP A 150 0.94 -13.38 12.66
C ASP A 150 2.07 -12.93 11.73
N LEU A 151 1.75 -12.61 10.47
CA LEU A 151 2.70 -12.07 9.50
C LEU A 151 3.24 -10.70 9.92
N VAL A 152 2.40 -9.79 10.41
CA VAL A 152 2.83 -8.48 10.93
C VAL A 152 3.76 -8.65 12.13
N SER A 153 3.42 -9.55 13.06
CA SER A 153 4.27 -9.90 14.20
C SER A 153 5.61 -10.45 13.71
N TRP A 154 5.58 -11.40 12.77
CA TRP A 154 6.77 -12.00 12.20
C TRP A 154 7.64 -11.00 11.46
N LEU A 155 7.07 -10.09 10.65
CA LEU A 155 7.82 -9.02 9.97
C LEU A 155 8.42 -8.02 10.97
N GLY A 156 7.75 -7.80 12.11
CA GLY A 156 8.27 -6.99 13.21
C GLY A 156 9.42 -7.67 13.97
N GLU A 157 9.35 -8.99 14.15
CA GLU A 157 10.38 -9.81 14.80
C GLU A 157 11.56 -10.17 13.88
N ALA A 158 11.32 -10.24 12.56
CA ALA A 158 12.31 -10.59 11.55
C ALA A 158 13.30 -9.46 11.22
N GLN A 159 13.34 -8.38 11.99
CA GLN A 159 14.57 -7.59 12.07
C GLN A 159 15.54 -8.33 13.00
N PRO A 160 16.61 -8.97 12.47
CA PRO A 160 17.67 -9.50 13.31
C PRO A 160 18.28 -8.31 14.06
N SER A 161 17.87 -8.14 15.31
CA SER A 161 18.54 -7.28 16.30
C SER A 161 19.88 -7.88 16.74
N GLU A 162 20.60 -8.48 15.81
CA GLU A 162 21.95 -9.05 15.94
C GLU A 162 23.01 -7.98 15.58
N LEU A 163 22.68 -6.70 15.75
CA LEU A 163 23.68 -5.64 15.94
C LEU A 163 23.25 -4.76 17.11
N GLY A 164 23.42 -5.32 18.31
CA GLY A 164 23.72 -4.52 19.49
C GLY A 164 22.56 -4.28 20.43
N GLN A 165 22.57 -5.03 21.53
CA GLN A 165 22.11 -4.53 22.81
C GLN A 165 22.60 -3.09 23.03
N SER A 166 21.69 -2.14 23.14
CA SER A 166 21.93 -0.98 23.99
C SER A 166 20.62 -0.51 24.61
N SER A 167 20.46 -0.91 25.87
CA SER A 167 20.19 -0.01 26.98
C SER A 167 19.02 0.98 26.85
N ARG A 168 18.08 0.84 27.79
CA ARG A 168 17.20 1.89 28.35
C ARG A 168 17.56 3.33 27.94
N PRO A 169 16.57 4.20 27.65
CA PRO A 169 16.79 5.53 27.08
C PRO A 169 17.59 6.42 28.03
N LYS A 170 18.91 6.37 27.90
CA LYS A 170 19.83 7.34 28.46
C LYS A 170 20.06 8.36 27.35
N LYS A 171 19.22 9.40 27.35
CA LYS A 171 19.35 10.67 26.63
C LYS A 171 20.62 10.75 25.77
N ALA A 172 20.58 10.13 24.59
CA ALA A 172 21.71 10.09 23.69
C ALA A 172 21.68 11.39 22.89
N THR A 173 22.81 12.10 22.91
CA THR A 173 23.12 13.22 22.04
C THR A 173 22.79 12.84 20.59
N PRO A 174 22.11 13.70 19.81
CA PRO A 174 21.69 13.37 18.45
C PRO A 174 22.90 12.92 17.61
N PRO A 175 22.75 11.87 16.78
CA PRO A 175 23.82 11.46 15.87
C PRO A 175 24.23 12.64 15.00
N ALA A 176 25.51 12.71 14.63
CA ALA A 176 26.00 13.70 13.67
C ALA A 176 25.15 13.60 12.40
N LYS A 177 24.49 14.69 12.03
CA LYS A 177 23.62 14.75 10.85
C LYS A 177 24.44 14.37 9.61
N SER A 178 23.87 13.54 8.73
CA SER A 178 24.52 13.28 7.45
C SER A 178 24.56 14.58 6.65
N LEU A 179 25.57 14.73 5.80
CA LEU A 179 25.67 15.85 4.86
C LEU A 179 24.37 16.01 4.05
N VAL A 180 23.76 14.90 3.65
CA VAL A 180 22.47 14.90 2.93
C VAL A 180 21.34 15.42 3.81
N ASP A 181 21.35 15.12 5.11
CA ASP A 181 20.33 15.61 6.04
C ASP A 181 20.44 17.12 6.23
N GLU A 182 21.66 17.66 6.32
CA GLU A 182 21.89 19.11 6.42
C GLU A 182 21.39 19.85 5.17
N VAL A 183 21.68 19.33 3.98
CA VAL A 183 21.17 19.90 2.73
C VAL A 183 19.64 19.76 2.68
N ASN A 184 19.08 18.66 3.16
CA ASN A 184 17.63 18.45 3.19
C ASN A 184 16.93 19.45 4.13
N GLU A 185 17.52 19.80 5.28
CA GLU A 185 16.99 20.86 6.16
C GLU A 185 16.98 22.23 5.47
N ILE A 186 18.02 22.55 4.71
CA ILE A 186 18.07 23.81 3.93
C ILE A 186 17.03 23.77 2.82
N LEU A 187 16.90 22.64 2.11
CA LEU A 187 15.94 22.44 1.04
C LEU A 187 14.50 22.60 1.52
N GLU A 188 14.13 21.96 2.64
CA GLU A 188 12.77 22.04 3.20
C GLU A 188 12.37 23.48 3.54
N ARG A 189 13.30 24.26 4.11
CA ARG A 189 13.07 25.68 4.39
C ARG A 189 12.86 26.49 3.11
N ARG A 190 13.69 26.27 2.08
CA ARG A 190 13.55 26.96 0.78
C ARG A 190 12.24 26.59 0.07
N LEU A 191 11.82 25.33 0.15
CA LEU A 191 10.54 24.89 -0.39
C LEU A 191 9.35 25.52 0.33
N ALA A 192 9.46 25.72 1.65
CA ALA A 192 8.45 26.45 2.41
C ALA A 192 8.37 27.93 2.01
N GLU A 193 9.51 28.60 1.81
CA GLU A 193 9.58 29.98 1.32
C GLU A 193 9.01 30.12 -0.09
N ALA A 194 9.25 29.14 -0.96
CA ALA A 194 8.73 29.10 -2.33
C ALA A 194 7.26 28.65 -2.45
N GLY A 195 6.63 28.20 -1.35
CA GLY A 195 5.26 27.66 -1.37
C GLY A 195 5.12 26.30 -2.04
N LEU A 196 6.21 25.53 -2.15
CA LEU A 196 6.26 24.22 -2.84
C LEU A 196 6.20 23.01 -1.88
N THR A 197 5.86 23.21 -0.62
CA THR A 197 5.82 22.16 0.42
C THR A 197 4.87 20.99 0.11
N GLN A 198 3.80 21.21 -0.65
CA GLN A 198 2.85 20.15 -1.01
C GLN A 198 3.43 19.08 -1.96
N ARG A 199 4.58 19.34 -2.61
CA ARG A 199 5.19 18.42 -3.58
C ARG A 199 5.97 17.27 -2.92
N GLY A 200 6.23 17.34 -1.61
CA GLY A 200 6.95 16.28 -0.87
C GLY A 200 8.34 16.00 -1.43
N VAL A 201 9.15 17.04 -1.61
CA VAL A 201 10.50 16.93 -2.17
C VAL A 201 11.50 16.59 -1.07
N ARG A 202 12.33 15.56 -1.27
CA ARG A 202 13.39 15.16 -0.32
C ARG A 202 14.63 14.62 -1.05
N LEU A 203 15.79 14.78 -0.44
CA LEU A 203 17.07 14.24 -0.92
C LEU A 203 17.41 12.94 -0.18
N SER A 204 17.97 11.97 -0.90
CA SER A 204 18.52 10.76 -0.28
C SER A 204 19.84 10.38 -0.94
N GLY A 205 20.83 10.04 -0.13
CA GLY A 205 22.09 9.46 -0.61
C GLY A 205 21.95 7.96 -0.82
N ASP A 206 22.40 7.48 -1.98
CA ASP A 206 22.53 6.05 -2.26
C ASP A 206 23.89 5.52 -1.74
N ARG A 207 24.05 4.19 -1.66
CA ARG A 207 25.30 3.54 -1.22
C ARG A 207 26.48 3.80 -2.15
N GLU A 208 26.21 4.11 -3.41
CA GLU A 208 27.22 4.51 -4.40
C GLU A 208 27.67 5.97 -4.26
N GLY A 209 27.12 6.73 -3.31
CA GLY A 209 27.42 8.15 -3.14
C GLY A 209 26.69 9.06 -4.14
N SER A 210 25.78 8.50 -4.94
CA SER A 210 24.88 9.28 -5.80
C SER A 210 23.76 9.89 -4.97
N VAL A 211 23.37 11.13 -5.28
CA VAL A 211 22.23 11.80 -4.65
C VAL A 211 20.99 11.62 -5.52
N ARG A 212 19.92 11.10 -4.93
CA ARG A 212 18.63 10.89 -5.59
C ARG A 212 17.60 11.86 -5.03
N VAL A 213 16.82 12.49 -5.91
CA VAL A 213 15.78 13.44 -5.53
C VAL A 213 14.43 12.74 -5.60
N TYR A 214 13.67 12.77 -4.52
CA TYR A 214 12.31 12.23 -4.50
C TYR A 214 11.32 13.38 -4.56
N ILE A 215 10.31 13.26 -5.42
CA ILE A 215 9.17 14.18 -5.52
C ILE A 215 7.92 13.32 -5.34
N GLY A 216 7.33 13.37 -4.14
CA GLY A 216 6.27 12.44 -3.76
C GLY A 216 6.77 10.99 -3.73
N ILE A 217 6.22 10.15 -4.62
CA ILE A 217 6.58 8.71 -4.75
C ILE A 217 7.60 8.43 -5.86
N GLN A 218 7.97 9.44 -6.65
CA GLN A 218 8.86 9.29 -7.79
C GLN A 218 10.27 9.71 -7.43
N SER A 219 11.27 8.98 -7.95
CA SER A 219 12.68 9.30 -7.78
C SER A 219 13.29 9.77 -9.10
N TYR A 220 14.08 10.83 -9.04
CA TYR A 220 14.74 11.46 -10.19
C TYR A 220 16.23 11.62 -9.90
N THR A 221 17.05 11.56 -10.95
CA THR A 221 18.40 12.15 -10.89
C THR A 221 18.30 13.67 -11.06
N LEU A 222 19.35 14.40 -10.69
CA LEU A 222 19.35 15.87 -10.71
C LEU A 222 19.03 16.46 -12.10
N ASP A 223 19.43 15.75 -13.17
CA ASP A 223 19.22 16.17 -14.55
C ASP A 223 17.83 15.82 -15.09
N GLU A 224 17.15 14.84 -14.48
CA GLU A 224 15.85 14.32 -14.92
C GLU A 224 14.65 15.02 -14.27
N ILE A 225 14.87 15.97 -13.35
CA ILE A 225 13.79 16.68 -12.66
C ILE A 225 12.99 17.51 -13.68
N PRO A 226 11.71 17.23 -13.93
CA PRO A 226 10.93 17.92 -14.95
C PRO A 226 10.61 19.38 -14.58
N ASP A 227 10.55 19.66 -13.29
CA ASP A 227 10.19 20.97 -12.75
C ASP A 227 11.45 21.85 -12.57
N ALA A 228 11.49 22.96 -13.33
CA ALA A 228 12.61 23.88 -13.29
C ALA A 228 12.72 24.62 -11.96
N ASP A 229 11.59 24.92 -11.31
CA ASP A 229 11.56 25.64 -10.04
C ASP A 229 12.14 24.77 -8.91
N ILE A 230 11.75 23.49 -8.87
CA ILE A 230 12.32 22.52 -7.91
C ILE A 230 13.83 22.37 -8.12
N ARG A 231 14.28 22.31 -9.37
CA ARG A 231 15.71 22.18 -9.70
C ARG A 231 16.51 23.38 -9.22
N GLU A 232 15.96 24.58 -9.38
CA GLU A 232 16.58 25.82 -8.93
C GLU A 232 16.64 25.90 -7.41
N VAL A 233 15.56 25.53 -6.72
CA VAL A 233 15.50 25.48 -5.25
C VAL A 233 16.54 24.49 -4.69
N ILE A 234 16.72 23.33 -5.31
CA ILE A 234 17.75 22.35 -4.91
C ILE A 234 19.16 22.93 -5.09
N ARG A 235 19.43 23.59 -6.23
CA ARG A 235 20.74 24.24 -6.45
C ARG A 235 21.02 25.32 -5.43
N GLN A 236 20.03 26.13 -5.08
CA GLN A 236 20.16 27.17 -4.06
C GLN A 236 20.42 26.57 -2.68
N ALA A 237 19.76 25.46 -2.34
CA ALA A 237 19.98 24.76 -1.08
C ALA A 237 21.41 24.19 -0.98
N VAL A 238 21.92 23.59 -2.06
CA VAL A 238 23.31 23.10 -2.12
C VAL A 238 24.31 24.26 -2.05
N ALA A 239 24.10 25.34 -2.81
CA ALA A 239 24.99 26.50 -2.79
C ALA A 239 25.02 27.20 -1.42
N GLU A 240 23.89 27.25 -0.71
CA GLU A 240 23.86 27.75 0.67
C GLU A 240 24.62 26.83 1.63
N TRP A 241 24.51 25.52 1.47
CA TRP A 241 25.24 24.56 2.28
C TRP A 241 26.76 24.66 2.04
N GLU A 242 27.21 24.74 0.79
CA GLU A 242 28.63 24.90 0.43
C GLU A 242 29.25 26.21 0.92
N GLY A 243 28.42 27.24 1.17
CA GLY A 243 28.85 28.54 1.68
C GLY A 243 29.01 28.62 3.20
N ARG A 244 28.69 27.55 3.94
CA ARG A 244 28.82 27.49 5.41
C ARG A 244 30.17 26.92 5.84
#